data_AF-A0A2D0I4N2-F1
#
_entry.id   AF-A0A2D0I4N2-F1
#
_cell.length_a   1.000
_cell.length_b   1.000
_cell.length_c   1.000
_cell.angle_alpha   90.00
_cell.angle_beta   90.00
_cell.angle_gamma   90.00
#
_symmetry.space_group_name_H-M   'P 1'
#
loop_
_entity.id
_entity.type
_entity.pdbx_description
1 polymer ?
#
loop_
_entity_poly.entity_id
_entity_poly.type
_entity_poly.pdbx_seq_one_letter_code
_entity_poly.pdbx_strand_id
1 'polypeptide(L)'
;MRRCSFLWLAVAFSCAWGDVHLSVNEAYSQEQANAYCRELGNGWRGMSITEVYALPKTTPFADGYSYWSQSTVTSGTAVVGTGSEGDGGVMEVLGFAFYPKERNVTFSPRWKKIAAICTNEPLPSKRVRHYKKVPEGTLDEENGLIWLDLGMSDKKARYTHDEAKEMCENLSLFKRSWRLPTTEELYGIVDYDYVRPTLDMNYFGAVMQRYYWSSESLNSQEAYVVGFKLGSVATVPKKDSTQARCVSDQ
;
A
#
# COMPACT_ATOMS: atom_id res chain seq x y z
N MET A 1 44.47 17.13 24.53
CA MET A 1 43.03 17.33 24.83
C MET A 1 42.26 17.36 23.52
N ARG A 2 41.19 16.54 23.45
CA ARG A 2 39.99 16.53 22.57
C ARG A 2 39.96 17.58 21.43
N ARG A 3 39.53 17.25 20.20
CA ARG A 3 38.25 16.60 19.86
C ARG A 3 38.33 15.88 18.50
N CYS A 4 37.91 14.62 18.47
CA CYS A 4 37.42 13.97 17.25
C CYS A 4 36.07 14.61 16.88
N SER A 5 35.97 15.20 15.69
CA SER A 5 34.70 15.50 15.07
C SER A 5 34.34 14.34 14.15
N PHE A 6 33.27 13.63 14.54
CA PHE A 6 32.69 12.53 13.79
C PHE A 6 32.20 13.03 12.43
N LEU A 7 32.82 12.55 11.34
CA LEU A 7 32.21 12.59 10.02
C LEU A 7 30.97 11.70 10.06
N TRP A 8 29.80 12.30 9.80
CA TRP A 8 28.57 11.57 9.52
C TRP A 8 28.75 10.86 8.18
N LEU A 9 28.95 9.54 8.22
CA LEU A 9 28.85 8.67 7.06
C LEU A 9 27.36 8.44 6.79
N ALA A 10 26.78 9.26 5.90
CA ALA A 10 25.55 8.89 5.21
C ALA A 10 25.87 7.66 4.34
N VAL A 11 25.23 6.53 4.64
CA VAL A 11 25.36 5.33 3.82
C VAL A 11 24.48 5.53 2.60
N ALA A 12 25.08 6.00 1.50
CA ALA A 12 24.42 6.06 0.20
C ALA A 12 24.34 4.64 -0.37
N PHE A 13 23.14 4.06 -0.39
CA PHE A 13 22.86 2.82 -1.10
C PHE A 13 22.49 3.17 -2.54
N SER A 14 23.45 3.13 -3.48
CA SER A 14 23.14 3.27 -4.91
C SER A 14 22.66 1.92 -5.45
N CYS A 15 21.37 1.78 -5.71
CA CYS A 15 20.82 0.70 -6.53
C CYS A 15 19.49 1.19 -7.06
N ALA A 16 19.33 1.35 -8.39
CA ALA A 16 18.10 1.58 -9.19
C ALA A 16 17.04 2.60 -8.70
N TRP A 17 17.31 3.23 -7.56
CA TRP A 17 16.51 4.12 -6.77
C TRP A 17 17.53 5.19 -6.38
N GLY A 18 17.26 6.45 -6.68
CA GLY A 18 18.12 7.54 -6.23
C GLY A 18 18.26 7.55 -4.71
N ASP A 19 19.06 8.47 -4.21
CA ASP A 19 19.38 8.52 -2.78
C ASP A 19 18.09 8.66 -1.95
N VAL A 20 17.93 7.76 -0.97
CA VAL A 20 16.86 7.80 0.01
C VAL A 20 17.40 8.36 1.31
N HIS A 21 16.75 9.40 1.83
CA HIS A 21 17.13 10.03 3.08
C HIS A 21 16.00 9.94 4.11
N LEU A 22 16.32 9.41 5.29
CA LEU A 22 15.38 9.20 6.40
C LEU A 22 15.69 10.21 7.51
N SER A 23 14.66 10.90 8.03
CA SER A 23 14.87 11.79 9.18
C SER A 23 15.20 11.02 10.45
N VAL A 24 15.96 11.66 11.33
CA VAL A 24 16.45 11.06 12.60
C VAL A 24 15.47 11.16 13.77
N ASN A 25 14.30 11.77 13.58
CA ASN A 25 13.24 11.88 14.59
C ASN A 25 11.83 11.89 13.96
N GLU A 26 10.81 11.53 14.75
CA GLU A 26 9.39 11.64 14.41
C GLU A 26 8.81 12.99 14.86
N ALA A 27 9.30 14.10 14.31
CA ALA A 27 8.96 15.45 14.78
C ALA A 27 8.05 16.25 13.82
N TYR A 28 7.71 15.69 12.66
CA TYR A 28 7.16 16.46 11.55
C TYR A 28 5.67 16.18 11.35
N SER A 29 4.88 17.25 11.21
CA SER A 29 3.63 17.15 10.46
C SER A 29 3.95 16.78 9.00
N GLN A 30 2.98 16.31 8.22
CA GLN A 30 3.24 15.91 6.83
C GLN A 30 3.78 17.08 5.99
N GLU A 31 3.25 18.29 6.20
CA GLU A 31 3.74 19.49 5.52
C GLU A 31 5.18 19.82 5.91
N GLN A 32 5.51 19.70 7.21
CA GLN A 32 6.87 19.89 7.71
C GLN A 32 7.83 18.82 7.16
N ALA A 33 7.39 17.58 7.01
CA ALA A 33 8.20 16.50 6.43
C ALA A 33 8.51 16.78 4.95
N ASN A 34 7.52 17.22 4.18
CA ASN A 34 7.72 17.62 2.78
C ASN A 34 8.65 18.85 2.65
N ALA A 35 8.54 19.81 3.58
CA ALA A 35 9.45 20.96 3.63
C ALA A 35 10.89 20.53 3.97
N TYR A 36 11.05 19.67 4.98
CA TYR A 36 12.34 19.08 5.36
C TYR A 36 13.03 18.43 4.17
N CYS A 37 12.31 17.66 3.35
CA CYS A 37 12.91 17.05 2.16
C CYS A 37 13.42 18.09 1.16
N ARG A 38 12.68 19.20 0.92
CA ARG A 38 13.13 20.27 0.01
C ARG A 38 14.35 21.02 0.52
N GLU A 39 14.56 21.06 1.83
CA GLU A 39 15.73 21.71 2.45
C GLU A 39 17.03 20.91 2.25
N LEU A 40 16.97 19.63 1.87
CA LEU A 40 18.15 18.80 1.58
C LEU A 40 18.89 19.23 0.30
N GLY A 41 18.24 20.01 -0.56
CA GLY A 41 18.84 20.57 -1.78
C GLY A 41 17.91 20.50 -2.99
N ASN A 42 18.38 21.04 -4.11
CA ASN A 42 17.62 21.02 -5.35
C ASN A 42 17.38 19.57 -5.82
N GLY A 43 16.17 19.26 -6.26
CA GLY A 43 15.74 17.92 -6.69
C GLY A 43 15.23 17.01 -5.57
N TRP A 44 15.46 17.35 -4.29
CA TRP A 44 14.93 16.57 -3.18
C TRP A 44 13.44 16.83 -2.93
N ARG A 45 12.71 15.76 -2.65
CA ARG A 45 11.28 15.77 -2.36
C ARG A 45 10.89 14.63 -1.42
N GLY A 46 9.68 14.69 -0.87
CA GLY A 46 9.09 13.53 -0.20
C GLY A 46 8.84 12.38 -1.19
N MET A 47 8.92 11.15 -0.72
CA MET A 47 8.54 9.98 -1.53
C MET A 47 7.01 9.82 -1.54
N SER A 48 6.41 9.44 -2.67
CA SER A 48 5.00 9.04 -2.75
C SER A 48 4.76 7.71 -2.05
N ILE A 49 3.52 7.41 -1.65
CA ILE A 49 3.25 6.18 -0.91
C ILE A 49 3.60 4.92 -1.71
N THR A 50 3.43 4.93 -3.03
CA THR A 50 3.82 3.82 -3.90
C THR A 50 5.33 3.62 -3.94
N GLU A 51 6.11 4.71 -3.97
CA GLU A 51 7.57 4.64 -3.89
C GLU A 51 8.02 4.13 -2.53
N VAL A 52 7.47 4.66 -1.43
CA VAL A 52 7.81 4.22 -0.07
C VAL A 52 7.51 2.74 0.12
N TYR A 53 6.34 2.29 -0.33
CA TYR A 53 5.94 0.89 -0.21
C TYR A 53 6.82 -0.04 -1.04
N ALA A 54 7.25 0.39 -2.22
CA ALA A 54 8.06 -0.43 -3.10
C ALA A 54 9.56 -0.50 -2.67
N LEU A 55 9.98 0.27 -1.66
CA LEU A 55 11.33 0.20 -1.12
C LEU A 55 11.69 -1.22 -0.64
N PRO A 56 12.96 -1.66 -0.86
CA PRO A 56 13.44 -2.95 -0.41
C PRO A 56 13.23 -3.17 1.09
N LYS A 57 12.95 -4.42 1.49
CA LYS A 57 12.86 -4.82 2.90
C LYS A 57 14.17 -4.58 3.68
N THR A 58 15.29 -4.44 2.98
CA THR A 58 16.63 -4.12 3.53
C THR A 58 16.85 -2.63 3.77
N THR A 59 15.89 -1.76 3.44
CA THR A 59 15.99 -0.31 3.69
C THR A 59 16.17 -0.07 5.19
N PRO A 60 17.17 0.73 5.62
CA PRO A 60 17.54 0.88 7.03
C PRO A 60 16.60 1.84 7.78
N PHE A 61 15.33 1.48 7.87
CA PHE A 61 14.35 2.23 8.67
C PHE A 61 14.73 2.22 10.15
N ALA A 62 14.51 3.34 10.83
CA ALA A 62 14.69 3.43 12.27
C ALA A 62 13.65 2.58 13.00
N ASP A 63 14.07 1.88 14.05
CA ASP A 63 13.19 1.00 14.82
C ASP A 63 12.07 1.80 15.50
N GLY A 64 10.84 1.29 15.41
CA GLY A 64 9.63 1.94 15.92
C GLY A 64 9.14 3.16 15.14
N TYR A 65 9.86 3.63 14.11
CA TYR A 65 9.47 4.84 13.38
C TYR A 65 8.43 4.52 12.31
N SER A 66 7.54 5.48 12.09
CA SER A 66 6.69 5.58 10.90
C SER A 66 7.17 6.73 10.02
N TYR A 67 6.87 6.66 8.73
CA TYR A 67 7.36 7.64 7.74
C TYR A 67 6.22 8.23 6.92
N TRP A 68 6.19 9.56 6.84
CA TRP A 68 5.27 10.31 5.99
C TRP A 68 5.64 10.12 4.52
N SER A 69 4.68 9.69 3.71
CA SER A 69 4.77 9.95 2.27
C SER A 69 4.26 11.37 1.95
N GLN A 70 4.62 11.88 0.77
CA GLN A 70 4.06 13.12 0.23
C GLN A 70 2.60 12.98 -0.25
N SER A 71 2.11 11.75 -0.40
CA SER A 71 0.76 11.46 -0.91
C SER A 71 -0.32 11.87 0.10
N THR A 72 -1.47 12.31 -0.41
CA THR A 72 -2.64 12.64 0.41
C THR A 72 -3.90 12.05 -0.20
N VAL A 73 -4.90 11.78 0.64
CA VAL A 73 -6.22 11.34 0.20
C VAL A 73 -7.30 12.15 0.89
N THR A 74 -8.36 12.49 0.17
CA THR A 74 -9.55 13.07 0.79
C THR A 74 -10.39 11.96 1.38
N SER A 75 -10.25 11.76 2.69
CA SER A 75 -11.13 10.92 3.46
C SER A 75 -12.46 11.64 3.57
N GLY A 76 -13.53 11.12 2.97
CA GLY A 76 -14.87 11.42 3.49
C GLY A 76 -15.03 10.87 4.92
N THR A 77 -16.17 10.27 5.22
CA THR A 77 -16.57 9.76 6.56
C THR A 77 -15.67 8.71 7.26
N ALA A 78 -14.43 8.45 6.82
CA ALA A 78 -13.60 7.42 7.44
C ALA A 78 -13.06 7.89 8.81
N VAL A 79 -13.51 7.23 9.88
CA VAL A 79 -12.97 7.43 11.24
C VAL A 79 -11.58 6.76 11.31
N VAL A 80 -10.58 7.56 11.65
CA VAL A 80 -9.18 7.12 11.80
C VAL A 80 -9.06 6.18 13.00
N GLY A 81 -8.48 4.98 12.78
CA GLY A 81 -7.87 4.18 13.86
C GLY A 81 -8.59 2.94 14.39
N THR A 82 -9.76 2.52 13.86
CA THR A 82 -10.48 1.34 14.44
C THR A 82 -11.06 0.34 13.45
N GLY A 83 -10.79 0.43 12.15
CA GLY A 83 -11.29 -0.55 11.17
C GLY A 83 -12.83 -0.60 11.02
N SER A 84 -13.57 0.30 11.67
CA SER A 84 -15.03 0.40 11.59
C SER A 84 -15.39 1.76 10.97
N GLU A 85 -16.03 1.71 9.80
CA GLU A 85 -16.36 2.88 9.00
C GLU A 85 -17.77 3.41 9.33
N GLY A 86 -17.86 4.64 9.82
CA GLY A 86 -19.15 5.34 10.03
C GLY A 86 -19.60 6.18 8.83
N ASP A 87 -20.88 6.55 8.82
CA ASP A 87 -21.54 7.46 7.87
C ASP A 87 -21.73 8.87 8.47
N GLY A 88 -21.50 9.92 7.65
CA GLY A 88 -21.79 11.34 7.90
C GLY A 88 -20.66 12.18 8.51
N GLY A 89 -20.07 13.13 7.76
CA GLY A 89 -19.12 14.13 8.30
C GLY A 89 -18.08 14.68 7.30
N VAL A 90 -17.51 15.86 7.62
CA VAL A 90 -16.60 16.71 6.82
C VAL A 90 -15.47 15.91 6.13
N MET A 91 -15.20 16.23 4.86
CA MET A 91 -14.10 15.65 4.09
C MET A 91 -12.75 16.12 4.67
N GLU A 92 -12.06 15.27 5.43
CA GLU A 92 -10.73 15.55 5.96
C GLU A 92 -9.65 15.07 4.99
N VAL A 93 -8.66 15.92 4.69
CA VAL A 93 -7.49 15.50 3.90
C VAL A 93 -6.52 14.79 4.83
N LEU A 94 -6.32 13.50 4.62
CA LEU A 94 -5.40 12.66 5.38
C LEU A 94 -4.08 12.47 4.63
N GLY A 95 -3.00 12.27 5.38
CA GLY A 95 -1.71 11.85 4.85
C GLY A 95 -1.55 10.34 4.93
N PHE A 96 -0.70 9.77 4.09
CA PHE A 96 -0.32 8.35 4.19
C PHE A 96 0.95 8.20 5.01
N ALA A 97 0.87 7.38 6.05
CA ALA A 97 1.98 6.97 6.90
C ALA A 97 2.34 5.51 6.63
N PHE A 98 3.63 5.26 6.39
CA PHE A 98 4.17 3.92 6.23
C PHE A 98 4.80 3.44 7.54
N TYR A 99 4.49 2.20 7.91
CA TYR A 99 4.95 1.52 9.12
C TYR A 99 5.88 0.38 8.69
N PRO A 100 7.21 0.56 8.73
CA PRO A 100 8.16 -0.38 8.11
C PRO A 100 8.15 -1.79 8.71
N LYS A 101 7.95 -1.91 10.03
CA LYS A 101 8.00 -3.18 10.75
C LYS A 101 6.97 -4.18 10.22
N GLU A 102 5.73 -3.74 10.07
CA GLU A 102 4.64 -4.53 9.48
C GLU A 102 4.47 -4.25 7.98
N ARG A 103 5.22 -3.33 7.38
CA ARG A 103 4.97 -2.79 6.03
C ARG A 103 3.53 -2.32 5.82
N ASN A 104 2.89 -1.77 6.84
CA ASN A 104 1.53 -1.25 6.74
C ASN A 104 1.51 0.17 6.15
N VAL A 105 0.43 0.47 5.42
CA VAL A 105 0.12 1.79 4.88
C VAL A 105 -1.18 2.24 5.51
N THR A 106 -1.13 3.29 6.33
CA THR A 106 -2.31 3.80 7.05
C THR A 106 -2.52 5.28 6.81
N PHE A 107 -3.74 5.73 7.04
CA PHE A 107 -4.10 7.15 6.97
C PHE A 107 -3.93 7.78 8.35
N SER A 108 -3.28 8.93 8.39
CA SER A 108 -3.07 9.67 9.63
C SER A 108 -3.44 11.14 9.44
N PRO A 109 -3.97 11.80 10.49
CA PRO A 109 -4.15 13.25 10.48
C PRO A 109 -2.80 13.92 10.21
N ARG A 110 -2.80 14.89 9.30
CA ARG A 110 -1.55 15.47 8.75
C ARG A 110 -0.72 16.22 9.79
N TRP A 111 -1.31 16.59 10.92
CA TRP A 111 -0.64 17.25 12.04
C TRP A 111 0.08 16.27 12.99
N LYS A 112 -0.16 14.96 12.87
CA LYS A 112 0.55 13.94 13.66
C LYS A 112 2.05 14.01 13.39
N LYS A 113 2.84 13.80 14.43
CA LYS A 113 4.30 13.81 14.37
C LYS A 113 4.82 12.44 13.96
N ILE A 114 5.46 12.38 12.80
CA ILE A 114 5.98 11.18 12.11
C ILE A 114 7.30 11.57 11.42
N ALA A 115 8.17 10.60 11.11
CA ALA A 115 9.43 10.86 10.41
C ALA A 115 9.20 11.23 8.93
N ALA A 116 10.17 11.91 8.32
CA ALA A 116 10.20 12.21 6.90
C ALA A 116 11.01 11.17 6.14
N ILE A 117 10.55 10.82 4.93
CA ILE A 117 11.31 10.03 3.96
C ILE A 117 11.40 10.79 2.64
N CYS A 118 12.64 11.00 2.19
CA CYS A 118 12.97 11.86 1.08
C CYS A 118 13.71 11.09 0.00
N THR A 119 13.57 11.55 -1.24
CA THR A 119 14.35 11.07 -2.39
C THR A 119 14.78 12.25 -3.27
N ASN A 120 15.87 12.09 -4.01
CA ASN A 120 16.31 12.99 -5.07
C ASN A 120 15.89 12.55 -6.48
N GLU A 121 15.13 11.44 -6.61
CA GLU A 121 14.55 11.05 -7.89
C GLU A 121 13.48 12.06 -8.32
N PRO A 122 13.40 12.41 -9.62
CA PRO A 122 12.27 13.19 -10.13
C PRO A 122 10.96 12.45 -9.83
N LEU A 123 9.85 13.20 -9.73
CA LEU A 123 8.54 12.56 -9.62
C LEU A 123 8.36 11.61 -10.81
N PRO A 124 8.06 10.32 -10.58
CA PRO A 124 7.82 9.41 -11.68
C PRO A 124 6.65 9.93 -12.49
N SER A 125 6.73 9.77 -13.82
CA SER A 125 5.56 9.99 -14.67
C SER A 125 4.41 9.15 -14.13
N LYS A 126 3.20 9.70 -14.17
CA LYS A 126 1.99 8.98 -13.77
C LYS A 126 2.00 7.57 -14.39
N ARG A 127 1.93 6.54 -13.53
CA ARG A 127 1.92 5.14 -13.97
C ARG A 127 0.71 4.93 -14.87
N VAL A 128 0.97 4.53 -16.12
CA VAL A 128 -0.09 4.13 -17.05
C VAL A 128 -0.28 2.63 -16.87
N ARG A 129 -1.40 2.25 -16.29
CA ARG A 129 -1.74 0.84 -16.07
C ARG A 129 -2.30 0.24 -17.36
N HIS A 130 -1.74 -0.88 -17.77
CA HIS A 130 -2.16 -1.60 -18.96
C HIS A 130 -2.99 -2.82 -18.57
N TYR A 131 -4.31 -2.64 -18.54
CA TYR A 131 -5.27 -3.70 -18.28
C TYR A 131 -6.04 -4.07 -19.54
N LYS A 132 -6.33 -5.36 -19.70
CA LYS A 132 -7.12 -5.88 -20.81
C LYS A 132 -8.18 -6.85 -20.31
N LYS A 133 -9.44 -6.63 -20.70
CA LYS A 133 -10.52 -7.60 -20.46
C LYS A 133 -10.34 -8.81 -21.37
N VAL A 134 -10.35 -9.99 -20.78
CA VAL A 134 -10.26 -11.29 -21.44
C VAL A 134 -11.38 -12.20 -20.91
N PRO A 135 -11.75 -13.30 -21.59
CA PRO A 135 -12.82 -14.19 -21.13
C PRO A 135 -12.62 -14.73 -19.70
N GLU A 136 -11.37 -14.92 -19.29
CA GLU A 136 -10.97 -15.43 -17.98
C GLU A 136 -11.02 -14.37 -16.87
N GLY A 137 -11.16 -13.08 -17.22
CA GLY A 137 -11.19 -11.95 -16.30
C GLY A 137 -10.43 -10.73 -16.80
N THR A 138 -9.50 -10.22 -15.99
CA THR A 138 -8.73 -9.02 -16.30
C THR A 138 -7.24 -9.34 -16.34
N LEU A 139 -6.63 -9.24 -17.51
CA LEU A 139 -5.18 -9.36 -17.68
C LEU A 139 -4.51 -8.05 -17.27
N ASP A 140 -3.56 -8.14 -16.34
CA ASP A 140 -2.57 -7.12 -16.05
C ASP A 140 -1.35 -7.34 -16.95
N GLU A 141 -1.17 -6.46 -17.93
CA GLU A 141 -0.12 -6.61 -18.95
C GLU A 141 1.28 -6.28 -18.39
N GLU A 142 1.38 -5.67 -17.20
CA GLU A 142 2.67 -5.33 -16.59
C GLU A 142 3.33 -6.52 -15.91
N ASN A 143 2.53 -7.42 -15.31
CA ASN A 143 3.02 -8.59 -14.56
C ASN A 143 2.52 -9.93 -15.12
N GLY A 144 1.66 -9.92 -16.14
CA GLY A 144 1.10 -11.11 -16.77
C GLY A 144 0.02 -11.82 -15.96
N LEU A 145 -0.42 -11.26 -14.82
CA LEU A 145 -1.45 -11.86 -13.98
C LEU A 145 -2.83 -11.72 -14.59
N ILE A 146 -3.63 -12.78 -14.48
CA ILE A 146 -5.06 -12.74 -14.77
C ILE A 146 -5.82 -12.68 -13.46
N TRP A 147 -6.57 -11.60 -13.28
CA TRP A 147 -7.46 -11.40 -12.15
C TRP A 147 -8.84 -11.97 -12.44
N LEU A 148 -9.34 -12.84 -11.57
CA LEU A 148 -10.70 -13.37 -11.69
C LEU A 148 -11.72 -12.24 -11.50
N ASP A 149 -12.68 -12.14 -12.41
CA ASP A 149 -13.78 -11.18 -12.27
C ASP A 149 -14.68 -11.56 -11.09
N LEU A 150 -14.99 -10.59 -10.23
CA LEU A 150 -15.91 -10.76 -9.10
C LEU A 150 -17.36 -11.08 -9.50
N GLY A 151 -17.71 -11.05 -10.79
CA GLY A 151 -18.99 -11.55 -11.28
C GLY A 151 -19.05 -13.08 -11.36
N MET A 152 -17.88 -13.74 -11.38
CA MET A 152 -17.75 -15.20 -11.36
C MET A 152 -17.66 -15.77 -9.93
N SER A 153 -17.59 -14.90 -8.92
CA SER A 153 -17.65 -15.23 -7.49
C SER A 153 -18.71 -14.37 -6.79
N ASP A 154 -18.99 -14.62 -5.51
CA ASP A 154 -19.82 -13.70 -4.72
C ASP A 154 -18.95 -12.58 -4.13
N LYS A 155 -19.05 -11.38 -4.71
CA LYS A 155 -18.35 -10.17 -4.23
C LYS A 155 -18.67 -9.78 -2.78
N LYS A 156 -19.75 -10.29 -2.19
CA LYS A 156 -20.13 -10.07 -0.79
C LYS A 156 -19.64 -11.17 0.14
N ALA A 157 -19.18 -12.29 -0.40
CA ALA A 157 -18.66 -13.38 0.40
C ALA A 157 -17.47 -12.92 1.24
N ARG A 158 -17.39 -13.50 2.43
CA ARG A 158 -16.34 -13.23 3.42
C ARG A 158 -15.77 -14.55 3.84
N TYR A 159 -14.46 -14.59 3.95
CA TYR A 159 -13.68 -15.78 4.24
C TYR A 159 -12.71 -15.45 5.37
N THR A 160 -12.45 -16.39 6.26
CA THR A 160 -11.19 -16.40 7.02
C THR A 160 -10.01 -16.49 6.04
N HIS A 161 -8.81 -16.19 6.51
CA HIS A 161 -7.63 -16.20 5.64
C HIS A 161 -7.37 -17.58 5.01
N ASP A 162 -7.58 -18.65 5.77
CA ASP A 162 -7.33 -20.02 5.28
C ASP A 162 -8.44 -20.46 4.30
N GLU A 163 -9.70 -20.13 4.59
CA GLU A 163 -10.82 -20.34 3.66
C GLU A 163 -10.63 -19.55 2.35
N ALA A 164 -10.06 -18.34 2.40
CA ALA A 164 -9.80 -17.55 1.20
C ALA A 164 -8.76 -18.21 0.28
N LYS A 165 -7.71 -18.79 0.86
CA LYS A 165 -6.70 -19.55 0.13
C LYS A 165 -7.30 -20.79 -0.51
N GLU A 166 -7.98 -21.59 0.28
CA GLU A 166 -8.64 -22.81 -0.19
C GLU A 166 -9.67 -22.52 -1.29
N MET A 167 -10.47 -21.46 -1.12
CA MET A 167 -11.44 -21.03 -2.12
C MET A 167 -10.78 -20.74 -3.45
N CYS A 168 -9.68 -19.97 -3.48
CA CYS A 168 -8.97 -19.70 -4.72
C CYS A 168 -8.32 -20.96 -5.31
N GLU A 169 -7.64 -21.77 -4.49
CA GLU A 169 -6.92 -22.97 -4.95
C GLU A 169 -7.84 -24.05 -5.52
N ASN A 170 -9.08 -24.14 -5.04
CA ASN A 170 -10.07 -25.10 -5.51
C ASN A 170 -10.83 -24.66 -6.77
N LEU A 171 -10.62 -23.44 -7.28
CA LEU A 171 -11.25 -23.01 -8.52
C LEU A 171 -10.71 -23.78 -9.72
N SER A 172 -11.59 -24.50 -10.42
CA SER A 172 -11.29 -25.18 -11.68
C SER A 172 -11.84 -24.42 -12.89
N LEU A 173 -11.72 -23.10 -12.88
CA LEU A 173 -12.21 -22.22 -13.96
C LEU A 173 -11.13 -22.04 -15.03
N PHE A 174 -11.55 -22.08 -16.30
CA PHE A 174 -10.71 -21.84 -17.47
C PHE A 174 -9.46 -22.75 -17.59
N LYS A 175 -9.46 -23.92 -16.93
CA LYS A 175 -8.31 -24.84 -16.86
C LYS A 175 -7.04 -24.16 -16.31
N ARG A 176 -7.20 -23.20 -15.40
CA ARG A 176 -6.08 -22.49 -14.77
C ARG A 176 -5.95 -22.86 -13.30
N SER A 177 -4.74 -22.71 -12.78
CA SER A 177 -4.48 -22.72 -11.34
C SER A 177 -4.69 -21.32 -10.79
N TRP A 178 -5.63 -21.19 -9.87
CA TRP A 178 -5.97 -19.95 -9.20
C TRP A 178 -5.35 -19.95 -7.81
N ARG A 179 -4.97 -18.76 -7.34
CA ARG A 179 -4.38 -18.55 -6.02
C ARG A 179 -4.82 -17.21 -5.45
N LEU A 180 -4.67 -17.07 -4.14
CA LEU A 180 -4.78 -15.76 -3.50
C LEU A 180 -3.54 -14.91 -3.88
N PRO A 181 -3.69 -13.63 -4.23
CA PRO A 181 -2.59 -12.77 -4.63
C PRO A 181 -1.68 -12.46 -3.45
N THR A 182 -0.41 -12.14 -3.71
CA THR A 182 0.49 -11.57 -2.69
C THR A 182 0.04 -10.15 -2.31
N THR A 183 0.56 -9.61 -1.20
CA THR A 183 0.24 -8.24 -0.79
C THR A 183 0.73 -7.24 -1.83
N GLU A 184 1.88 -7.49 -2.45
CA GLU A 184 2.44 -6.64 -3.51
C GLU A 184 1.60 -6.67 -4.79
N GLU A 185 1.09 -7.83 -5.20
CA GLU A 185 0.18 -7.93 -6.36
C GLU A 185 -1.14 -7.21 -6.08
N LEU A 186 -1.71 -7.42 -4.89
CA LEU A 186 -3.00 -6.86 -4.50
C LEU A 186 -2.95 -5.35 -4.24
N TYR A 187 -1.88 -4.86 -3.60
CA TYR A 187 -1.63 -3.42 -3.49
C TYR A 187 -1.20 -2.84 -4.84
N GLY A 188 -0.57 -3.66 -5.67
CA GLY A 188 -0.11 -3.32 -7.00
C GLY A 188 -1.21 -2.79 -7.90
N ILE A 189 -2.46 -3.22 -7.73
CA ILE A 189 -3.64 -2.73 -8.47
C ILE A 189 -4.34 -1.53 -7.83
N VAL A 190 -3.93 -1.07 -6.65
CA VAL A 190 -4.49 0.14 -6.02
C VAL A 190 -4.18 1.35 -6.89
N ASP A 191 -5.22 2.07 -7.28
CA ASP A 191 -5.11 3.28 -8.09
C ASP A 191 -5.71 4.47 -7.35
N TYR A 192 -4.83 5.41 -6.98
CA TYR A 192 -5.17 6.60 -6.22
C TYR A 192 -5.81 7.72 -7.05
N ASP A 193 -5.91 7.56 -8.38
CA ASP A 193 -6.76 8.44 -9.21
C ASP A 193 -8.25 8.18 -9.00
N TYR A 194 -8.58 6.99 -8.49
CA TYR A 194 -9.92 6.61 -8.11
C TYR A 194 -10.07 6.72 -6.60
N VAL A 195 -11.27 7.07 -6.14
CA VAL A 195 -11.57 7.17 -4.71
C VAL A 195 -12.85 6.39 -4.45
N ARG A 196 -12.81 5.48 -3.47
CA ARG A 196 -13.98 4.72 -3.00
C ARG A 196 -14.72 3.97 -4.14
N PRO A 197 -14.10 2.96 -4.77
CA PRO A 197 -12.82 2.35 -4.42
C PRO A 197 -11.60 2.99 -5.11
N THR A 198 -10.42 2.81 -4.54
CA THR A 198 -9.10 3.18 -5.12
C THR A 198 -8.65 2.14 -6.14
N LEU A 199 -9.43 1.98 -7.21
CA LEU A 199 -9.26 0.96 -8.25
C LEU A 199 -10.11 1.33 -9.48
N ASP A 200 -9.61 1.05 -10.69
CA ASP A 200 -10.42 1.17 -11.90
C ASP A 200 -11.45 0.02 -12.02
N MET A 201 -12.71 0.33 -11.67
CA MET A 201 -13.81 -0.64 -11.75
C MET A 201 -14.20 -1.02 -13.17
N ASN A 202 -13.78 -0.28 -14.21
CA ASN A 202 -14.04 -0.67 -15.60
C ASN A 202 -13.33 -1.99 -15.94
N TYR A 203 -12.15 -2.19 -15.36
CA TYR A 203 -11.41 -3.43 -15.52
C TYR A 203 -11.82 -4.47 -14.46
N PHE A 204 -11.80 -4.08 -13.19
CA PHE A 204 -11.91 -5.04 -12.09
C PHE A 204 -13.34 -5.30 -11.57
N GLY A 205 -14.34 -4.66 -12.18
CA GLY A 205 -15.73 -4.79 -11.79
C GLY A 205 -16.06 -4.10 -10.47
N ALA A 206 -17.29 -4.32 -9.97
CA ALA A 206 -17.79 -3.69 -8.76
C ALA A 206 -17.16 -4.28 -7.49
N VAL A 207 -16.00 -3.73 -7.11
CA VAL A 207 -15.25 -4.06 -5.89
C VAL A 207 -15.89 -3.40 -4.67
N MET A 208 -15.95 -4.14 -3.55
CA MET A 208 -16.43 -3.60 -2.28
C MET A 208 -15.35 -2.71 -1.67
N GLN A 209 -15.75 -1.59 -1.06
CA GLN A 209 -14.84 -0.69 -0.33
C GLN A 209 -14.44 -1.30 1.02
N ARG A 210 -13.76 -2.44 1.00
CA ARG A 210 -13.40 -3.27 2.15
C ARG A 210 -11.98 -3.81 2.01
N TYR A 211 -11.56 -4.59 3.00
CA TYR A 211 -10.29 -5.31 3.01
C TYR A 211 -10.38 -6.60 2.22
N TYR A 212 -9.36 -6.87 1.40
CA TYR A 212 -9.20 -8.11 0.67
C TYR A 212 -7.97 -8.83 1.17
N TRP A 213 -8.10 -10.14 1.43
CA TRP A 213 -6.99 -10.99 1.83
C TRP A 213 -5.90 -11.05 0.76
N SER A 214 -4.65 -11.01 1.22
CA SER A 214 -3.50 -11.50 0.47
C SER A 214 -3.11 -12.90 0.97
N SER A 215 -2.21 -13.57 0.24
CA SER A 215 -1.65 -14.87 0.60
C SER A 215 -0.60 -14.83 1.70
N GLU A 216 -0.12 -13.65 2.08
CA GLU A 216 1.00 -13.49 2.99
C GLU A 216 0.54 -13.37 4.44
N SER A 217 1.26 -14.06 5.33
CA SER A 217 1.04 -13.98 6.78
C SER A 217 2.10 -13.10 7.43
N LEU A 218 1.71 -12.24 8.36
CA LEU A 218 2.67 -11.54 9.24
C LEU A 218 3.24 -12.53 10.26
N ASN A 219 2.36 -13.33 10.88
CA ASN A 219 2.72 -14.30 11.91
C ASN A 219 1.69 -15.48 11.93
N SER A 220 1.71 -16.29 12.98
CA SER A 220 0.80 -17.44 13.12
C SER A 220 -0.66 -17.04 13.29
N GLN A 221 -0.95 -15.82 13.75
CA GLN A 221 -2.30 -15.33 14.07
C GLN A 221 -2.81 -14.29 13.08
N GLU A 222 -1.94 -13.54 12.41
CA GLU A 222 -2.30 -12.40 11.57
C GLU A 222 -1.80 -12.55 10.13
N ALA A 223 -2.58 -12.02 9.19
CA ALA A 223 -2.25 -11.97 7.77
C ALA A 223 -2.53 -10.60 7.14
N TYR A 224 -1.92 -10.37 5.98
CA TYR A 224 -1.99 -9.09 5.29
C TYR A 224 -3.28 -8.95 4.48
N VAL A 225 -3.83 -7.74 4.53
CA VAL A 225 -4.98 -7.32 3.73
C VAL A 225 -4.70 -6.00 3.03
N VAL A 226 -5.36 -5.79 1.89
CA VAL A 226 -5.36 -4.51 1.17
C VAL A 226 -6.75 -3.91 1.19
N GLY A 227 -6.86 -2.64 1.60
CA GLY A 227 -8.12 -1.92 1.72
C GLY A 227 -8.39 -1.04 0.51
N PHE A 228 -9.44 -1.32 -0.25
CA PHE A 228 -9.77 -0.55 -1.46
C PHE A 228 -10.60 0.70 -1.20
N LYS A 229 -10.99 1.03 0.04
CA LYS A 229 -11.73 2.27 0.29
C LYS A 229 -10.89 3.51 0.01
N LEU A 230 -9.65 3.51 0.52
CA LEU A 230 -8.69 4.61 0.42
C LEU A 230 -7.28 4.12 0.04
N GLY A 231 -7.09 2.83 -0.25
CA GLY A 231 -5.82 2.25 -0.68
C GLY A 231 -4.83 2.07 0.49
N SER A 232 -5.15 1.19 1.44
CA SER A 232 -4.30 0.87 2.60
C SER A 232 -3.74 -0.55 2.53
N VAL A 233 -2.68 -0.80 3.31
CA VAL A 233 -2.15 -2.13 3.62
C VAL A 233 -2.16 -2.28 5.13
N ALA A 234 -2.75 -3.37 5.62
CA ALA A 234 -2.91 -3.63 7.04
C ALA A 234 -2.74 -5.12 7.35
N THR A 235 -2.68 -5.44 8.64
CA THR A 235 -2.73 -6.81 9.15
C THR A 235 -4.00 -7.02 9.96
N VAL A 236 -4.60 -8.21 9.83
CA VAL A 236 -5.86 -8.58 10.49
C VAL A 236 -5.73 -10.01 11.03
N PRO A 237 -6.38 -10.35 12.16
CA PRO A 237 -6.44 -11.73 12.65
C PRO A 237 -6.97 -12.69 11.58
N LYS A 238 -6.29 -13.81 11.35
CA LYS A 238 -6.66 -14.82 10.33
C LYS A 238 -8.05 -15.41 10.51
N LYS A 239 -8.59 -15.34 11.73
CA LYS A 239 -9.93 -15.82 12.10
C LYS A 239 -11.04 -14.84 11.73
N ASP A 240 -10.72 -13.59 11.44
CA ASP A 240 -11.72 -12.62 10.99
C ASP A 240 -12.11 -12.92 9.55
N SER A 241 -13.36 -12.63 9.18
CA SER A 241 -13.82 -12.86 7.81
C SER A 241 -13.76 -11.56 6.99
N THR A 242 -13.02 -11.56 5.88
CA THR A 242 -12.96 -10.43 4.92
C THR A 242 -13.08 -10.90 3.48
N GLN A 243 -13.07 -9.99 2.50
CA GLN A 243 -13.19 -10.34 1.09
C GLN A 243 -11.93 -11.02 0.56
N ALA A 244 -12.05 -11.71 -0.56
CA ALA A 244 -10.93 -12.29 -1.29
C ALA A 244 -11.14 -12.10 -2.80
N ARG A 245 -10.03 -12.10 -3.54
CA ARG A 245 -10.04 -12.16 -5.00
C ARG A 245 -8.88 -13.05 -5.43
N CYS A 246 -9.06 -13.78 -6.52
CA CYS A 246 -8.08 -14.73 -6.99
C CYS A 246 -7.32 -14.19 -8.20
N VAL A 247 -6.07 -14.61 -8.31
CA VAL A 247 -5.22 -14.39 -9.49
C VAL A 247 -4.77 -15.74 -10.03
N SER A 248 -4.41 -15.73 -11.31
CA SER A 248 -3.74 -16.84 -11.96
C SER A 248 -2.53 -16.30 -12.71
N ASP A 249 -1.40 -16.98 -12.55
CA ASP A 249 -0.21 -16.75 -13.36
C ASP A 249 -0.48 -17.16 -14.81
N GLN A 250 0.26 -16.59 -15.76
CA GLN A 250 0.05 -16.78 -17.20
C GLN A 250 0.31 -18.22 -17.67
#